data_AF-A0A447QK79-F1
#
_entry.id   AF-A0A447QK79-F1
#
_cell.length_a   1.000
_cell.length_b   1.000
_cell.length_c   1.000
_cell.angle_alpha   90.00
_cell.angle_beta   90.00
_cell.angle_gamma   90.00
#
_symmetry.space_group_name_H-M   'P 1'
#
loop_
_entity.id
_entity.type
_entity.pdbx_description
1 polymer ?
#
loop_
_entity_poly.entity_id
_entity_poly.type
_entity_poly.pdbx_seq_one_letter_code
_entity_poly.pdbx_strand_id
1 'polypeptide(L)' 'MRGNLRLKTDALGQQTRYEYDAKDRLTAQLSATGAQVAIDYDREDQPLCYRDEAGRETRLRYNGTGW' A
#
# COMPACT_ATOMS: atom_id res chain seq x y z
N MET A 1 3.85 14.72 -14.51
CA MET A 1 3.57 13.28 -14.38
C MET A 1 4.38 12.78 -13.20
N ARG A 2 3.76 12.29 -12.13
CA ARG A 2 4.50 11.66 -11.02
C ARG A 2 4.85 10.23 -11.44
N GLY A 3 6.13 9.88 -11.37
CA GLY A 3 6.67 8.59 -11.80
C GLY A 3 6.53 7.53 -10.72
N ASN A 4 5.30 7.17 -10.34
CA ASN A 4 5.09 6.13 -9.34
C ASN A 4 5.52 4.77 -9.92
N LEU A 5 6.34 4.05 -9.16
CA LEU A 5 6.89 2.75 -9.57
C LEU A 5 5.78 1.71 -9.59
N ARG A 6 5.29 1.30 -10.77
CA ARG A 6 4.23 0.27 -10.87
C ARG A 6 4.74 -1.17 -10.83
N LEU A 7 5.97 -1.37 -11.26
CA LEU A 7 6.59 -2.69 -11.39
C LEU A 7 8.08 -2.58 -11.06
N LYS A 8 8.54 -3.44 -10.17
CA LYS A 8 9.95 -3.66 -9.88
C LYS A 8 10.30 -5.08 -10.26
N THR A 9 11.38 -5.27 -10.98
CA THR A 9 11.93 -6.60 -11.27
C THR A 9 13.31 -6.67 -10.62
N ASP A 10 13.54 -7.71 -9.81
CA ASP A 10 14.86 -7.94 -9.22
C ASP A 10 15.82 -8.66 -10.20
N ALA A 11 17.07 -8.88 -9.77
CA ALA A 11 18.07 -9.55 -10.60
C ALA A 11 17.73 -11.02 -10.92
N LEU A 12 16.79 -11.63 -10.18
CA LEU A 12 16.31 -12.99 -10.39
C LEU A 12 15.07 -13.03 -11.30
N GLY A 13 14.59 -11.88 -11.79
CA GLY A 13 13.39 -11.78 -12.62
C GLY A 13 12.09 -11.77 -11.81
N GLN A 14 12.15 -11.74 -10.48
CA GLN A 14 10.96 -11.69 -9.63
C GLN A 14 10.32 -10.31 -9.72
N GLN A 15 9.00 -10.27 -9.88
CA GLN A 15 8.24 -9.04 -10.07
C GLN A 15 7.46 -8.64 -8.82
N THR A 16 7.67 -7.42 -8.35
CA THR A 16 6.82 -6.76 -7.35
C THR A 16 6.01 -5.66 -8.02
N ARG A 17 4.69 -5.70 -7.85
CA ARG A 17 3.75 -4.70 -8.40
C ARG A 17 3.27 -3.77 -7.30
N TYR A 18 3.04 -2.51 -7.68
CA TYR A 18 2.53 -1.49 -6.78
C TYR A 18 1.35 -0.78 -7.42
N GLU A 19 0.30 -0.58 -6.63
CA GLU A 19 -0.91 0.11 -7.03
C GLU A 19 -1.07 1.38 -6.23
N TYR A 20 -1.59 2.41 -6.89
CA TYR A 20 -1.75 3.73 -6.31
C TYR A 20 -3.14 4.25 -6.62
N ASP A 21 -3.70 5.02 -5.69
CA ASP A 21 -4.95 5.74 -5.91
C ASP A 21 -4.75 7.05 -6.70
N ALA A 22 -5.85 7.78 -6.92
CA ALA A 22 -5.84 9.05 -7.64
C ALA A 22 -5.05 10.17 -6.95
N LYS A 23 -4.68 10.00 -5.67
CA LYS A 23 -3.83 10.91 -4.90
C LYS A 23 -2.36 10.47 -4.88
N ASP A 24 -1.98 9.47 -5.66
CA ASP A 24 -0.64 8.86 -5.69
C ASP A 24 -0.25 8.14 -4.38
N ARG A 25 -1.21 7.68 -3.58
CA ARG A 25 -0.96 6.93 -2.34
C ARG A 25 -0.91 5.43 -2.64
N LEU A 26 0.04 4.69 -2.05
CA LEU A 26 0.21 3.25 -2.27
C LEU A 26 -0.96 2.47 -1.64
N THR A 27 -1.80 1.84 -2.45
CA THR A 27 -2.95 1.06 -1.97
C THR A 27 -2.68 -0.43 -1.94
N ALA A 28 -1.75 -0.93 -2.76
CA ALA A 28 -1.36 -2.33 -2.74
C ALA A 28 0.08 -2.56 -3.17
N GLN A 29 0.72 -3.56 -2.57
CA GLN A 29 1.98 -4.14 -3.02
C GLN A 29 1.78 -5.64 -3.18
N LEU A 30 2.08 -6.17 -4.37
CA LEU A 30 1.99 -7.59 -4.69
C LEU A 30 3.38 -8.12 -4.98
N SER A 31 3.85 -9.08 -4.19
CA SER A 31 5.14 -9.73 -4.40
C SER A 31 5.04 -10.81 -5.49
N ALA A 32 6.20 -11.24 -5.98
CA ALA A 32 6.28 -12.35 -6.94
C ALA A 32 5.82 -13.69 -6.36
N THR A 33 5.83 -13.83 -5.03
CA THR A 33 5.37 -15.04 -4.31
C THR A 33 3.86 -15.06 -4.10
N GLY A 34 3.14 -14.02 -4.56
CA GLY A 34 1.70 -13.86 -4.37
C GLY A 34 1.32 -13.24 -3.02
N ALA A 35 2.30 -12.87 -2.19
CA ALA A 35 2.04 -12.13 -0.96
C ALA A 35 1.54 -10.73 -1.30
N GLN A 36 0.54 -10.25 -0.56
CA GLN A 36 -0.09 -8.96 -0.79
C GLN A 36 -0.14 -8.15 0.49
N VAL A 37 0.28 -6.89 0.39
CA VAL A 37 0.01 -5.85 1.37
C VAL A 37 -1.02 -4.90 0.79
N ALA A 38 -1.99 -4.46 1.60
CA ALA A 38 -2.99 -3.48 1.20
C ALA A 38 -3.15 -2.37 2.24
N ILE A 39 -3.39 -1.14 1.78
CA ILE A 39 -3.58 0.03 2.62
C ILE A 39 -4.81 0.81 2.16
N ASP A 40 -5.76 0.98 3.07
CA ASP A 40 -6.90 1.87 2.89
C ASP A 40 -6.63 3.19 3.58
N TYR A 41 -7.01 4.31 2.95
CA TYR A 41 -6.83 5.64 3.49
C TYR A 41 -8.16 6.38 3.58
N ASP A 42 -8.25 7.30 4.53
CA ASP A 42 -9.35 8.26 4.60
C ASP A 42 -9.13 9.47 3.67
N ARG A 43 -10.03 10.45 3.77
CA ARG A 43 -9.98 11.70 3.01
C ARG A 43 -8.84 12.63 3.40
N GLU A 44 -8.31 12.50 4.62
CA GLU A 44 -7.22 13.30 5.20
C GLU A 44 -5.84 12.64 4.98
N ASP A 45 -5.77 11.62 4.13
CA ASP A 45 -4.55 10.87 3.82
C ASP A 45 -3.99 10.04 4.99
N GLN A 46 -4.87 9.69 5.94
CA GLN A 46 -4.54 8.84 7.07
C GLN A 46 -4.90 7.38 6.78
N PRO A 47 -4.04 6.40 7.11
CA PRO A 47 -4.36 4.99 6.92
C PRO A 47 -5.48 4.57 7.87
N LEU A 48 -6.52 3.94 7.32
CA LEU A 48 -7.66 3.36 8.06
C LEU A 48 -7.47 1.88 8.34
N CYS A 49 -6.90 1.16 7.36
CA CYS A 49 -6.71 -0.27 7.42
C CYS A 49 -5.38 -0.62 6.75
N TYR A 50 -4.60 -1.45 7.41
CA TYR A 50 -3.41 -2.07 6.86
C TYR A 50 -3.59 -3.58 6.91
N ARG A 51 -3.49 -4.24 5.76
CA ARG A 51 -3.48 -5.70 5.67
C ARG A 51 -2.07 -6.17 5.32
N ASP A 52 -1.51 -7.02 6.17
CA ASP A 52 -0.18 -7.61 5.95
C ASP A 52 -0.21 -8.82 4.99
N GLU A 53 0.98 -9.30 4.64
CA GLU A 53 1.17 -10.46 3.75
C GLU A 53 0.55 -11.76 4.28
N ALA A 54 0.29 -11.85 5.59
CA ALA A 54 -0.38 -12.98 6.22
C ALA A 54 -1.92 -12.81 6.25
N GLY A 55 -2.44 -11.74 5.66
CA GLY A 55 -3.86 -11.40 5.65
C GLY A 55 -4.37 -10.80 6.97
N ARG A 56 -3.49 -10.47 7.92
CA ARG A 56 -3.90 -9.85 9.19
C ARG A 56 -4.22 -8.39 8.97
N GLU A 57 -5.34 -7.95 9.52
CA GLU A 57 -5.79 -6.56 9.43
C GLU A 57 -5.44 -5.79 10.71
N THR A 58 -4.83 -4.63 10.54
CA THR A 58 -4.67 -3.61 11.58
C THR A 58 -5.51 -2.40 11.19
N ARG A 59 -6.52 -2.08 12.02
CA ARG A 59 -7.35 -0.89 11.82
C ARG A 59 -6.80 0.24 12.67
N LEU A 60 -6.52 1.36 12.01
CA LEU A 60 -5.99 2.56 12.63
C LEU A 60 -7.13 3.57 12.72
N ARG A 61 -7.30 4.16 13.91
CA ARG A 61 -8.20 5.29 14.11
C ARG A 61 -7.39 6.46 14.60
N TYR A 62 -7.32 7.48 13.76
CA TYR A 62 -6.72 8.75 14.13
C TYR A 62 -7.84 9.63 14.68
N ASN A 63 -7.83 9.85 15.98
CA ASN A 63 -8.64 10.91 16.57
C ASN A 63 -7.91 12.21 16.26
N GLY A 64 -8.56 13.13 15.55
CA GLY A 64 -8.00 14.40 15.06
C GLY A 64 -7.59 15.41 16.14
N THR A 65 -7.02 14.95 17.25
CA THR A 65 -6.34 15.78 18.25
C THR A 65 -4.88 15.94 17.80
N GLY A 66 -4.67 16.71 16.74
CA GLY A 66 -3.44 17.49 16.64
C GLY A 66 -3.41 18.43 17.85
N TRP A 67 -2.24 18.56 18.48
CA TRP A 67 -1.97 19.40 19.64
C TRP A 67 -2.52 20.82 19.51
#